data_AF-A0A177NHN6-F1
#
_entry.id   AF-A0A177NHN6-F1
#
_cell.length_a   1.000
_cell.length_b   1.000
_cell.length_c   1.000
_cell.angle_alpha   90.00
_cell.angle_beta   90.00
_cell.angle_gamma   90.00
#
_symmetry.space_group_name_H-M   'P 1'
#
loop_
_entity.id
_entity.type
_entity.pdbx_description
1 polymer ?
#
loop_
_entity_poly.entity_id
_entity_poly.type
_entity_poly.pdbx_seq_one_letter_code
_entity_poly.pdbx_strand_id
1 'polypeptide(L)'
;MKRLFPPFCLLLTVSTALSAEELPATVLPPVTTVAESLPPSANAMDQNTDLGIELPPVDASVLQAANRQAAATSTTSVAPQHIQVKPGINELMPIAVGHLNRLVTPFEHPVVTTTSQATTSTKGKIVYVATADETPVTLYITPGDNQDIALSLTLIPKRIPAREIHLSLDQDSYKLLSKLQSSSNTSGKIGDQQQAYIAQIKSLFRDLGLQKTPPGFSLRDPSQGEQIQCLQDRVQIKTGQVLEGHDLLILVGVARNTGLKPLEFDERSCATTQDEVLAVAAWPKVVLGQNESTELYVAVRQAPDASSALRPSLLNGSQP
;
A
#
# COMPACT_ATOMS: atom_id res chain seq x y z
N MET A 1 40.95 13.39 73.44
CA MET A 1 40.95 14.84 73.08
C MET A 1 39.54 15.25 72.66
N LYS A 2 39.26 16.56 72.50
CA LYS A 2 37.96 17.15 72.07
C LYS A 2 37.85 17.11 70.52
N ARG A 3 36.72 17.23 69.78
CA ARG A 3 35.32 17.73 69.97
C ARG A 3 34.41 17.07 68.87
N LEU A 4 33.17 16.64 69.15
CA LEU A 4 31.84 17.24 68.79
C LEU A 4 31.35 17.23 67.30
N PHE A 5 30.09 16.79 67.13
CA PHE A 5 29.06 17.24 66.14
C PHE A 5 28.29 18.47 66.71
N PRO A 6 27.21 19.03 66.10
CA PRO A 6 26.89 19.38 64.69
C PRO A 6 26.77 20.95 64.59
N PRO A 7 25.65 21.68 64.30
CA PRO A 7 24.52 21.54 63.35
C PRO A 7 24.06 22.83 62.56
N PHE A 8 23.25 22.61 61.50
CA PHE A 8 22.13 23.45 60.98
C PHE A 8 22.36 24.82 60.27
N CYS A 9 21.23 25.29 59.68
CA CYS A 9 20.93 26.58 59.02
C CYS A 9 21.52 26.86 57.62
N LEU A 10 20.91 27.66 56.72
CA LEU A 10 19.51 28.01 56.32
C LEU A 10 19.54 29.37 55.60
N LEU A 11 18.89 29.48 54.42
CA LEU A 11 18.37 30.67 53.68
C LEU A 11 17.98 30.14 52.26
N LEU A 12 16.82 30.41 51.61
CA LEU A 12 16.12 31.67 51.27
C LEU A 12 16.98 32.56 50.34
N THR A 13 16.57 33.02 49.16
CA THR A 13 15.28 33.12 48.43
C THR A 13 15.53 32.77 46.93
N VAL A 14 14.68 32.87 45.89
CA VAL A 14 13.58 33.79 45.52
C VAL A 14 12.56 33.07 44.61
N SER A 15 11.28 33.43 44.73
CA SER A 15 10.26 33.15 43.70
C SER A 15 10.06 34.39 42.81
N THR A 16 10.15 34.23 41.50
CA THR A 16 9.65 35.21 40.51
C THR A 16 8.80 34.48 39.48
N ALA A 17 7.66 35.08 39.13
CA ALA A 17 6.70 34.56 38.15
C ALA A 17 6.81 35.29 36.82
N LEU A 18 6.00 34.86 35.84
CA LEU A 18 5.89 35.39 34.47
C LEU A 18 7.15 35.15 33.60
N SER A 19 7.05 35.07 32.27
CA SER A 19 5.89 35.31 31.38
C SER A 19 5.54 34.09 30.52
N ALA A 20 4.36 34.12 29.89
CA ALA A 20 4.18 33.44 28.62
C ALA A 20 4.88 34.28 27.53
N GLU A 21 5.71 33.65 26.70
CA GLU A 21 6.39 34.34 25.59
C GLU A 21 5.41 34.43 24.41
N GLU A 22 4.58 35.48 24.41
CA GLU A 22 3.53 35.71 23.42
C GLU A 22 4.15 36.23 22.11
N LEU A 23 3.99 35.48 21.01
CA LEU A 23 4.59 35.84 19.72
C LEU A 23 4.06 37.20 19.23
N PRO A 24 4.94 38.15 18.82
CA PRO A 24 4.52 39.52 18.56
C PRO A 24 3.64 39.62 17.32
N ALA A 25 2.42 40.14 17.51
CA ALA A 25 1.52 40.48 16.42
C ALA A 25 2.10 41.63 15.57
N THR A 26 2.57 41.31 14.36
CA THR A 26 3.04 42.30 13.39
C THR A 26 1.86 43.09 12.82
N VAL A 27 1.49 44.17 13.50
CA VAL A 27 0.53 45.15 12.99
C VAL A 27 1.21 46.01 11.91
N LEU A 28 0.60 46.08 10.73
CA LEU A 28 0.97 47.01 9.66
C LEU A 28 -0.23 47.95 9.36
N PRO A 29 0.03 49.16 8.83
CA PRO A 29 -0.88 50.30 8.98
C PRO A 29 -2.16 50.23 8.12
N PRO A 30 -3.21 50.99 8.49
CA PRO A 30 -4.45 51.05 7.71
C PRO A 30 -4.20 51.69 6.34
N VAL A 31 -4.75 51.06 5.28
CA VAL A 31 -4.81 51.67 3.95
C VAL A 31 -5.95 52.69 3.94
N THR A 32 -5.60 53.95 3.62
CA THR A 32 -6.51 55.09 3.64
C THR A 32 -7.69 54.92 2.68
N THR A 33 -8.91 55.15 3.16
CA THR A 33 -10.09 55.30 2.32
C THR A 33 -9.99 56.55 1.45
N VAL A 34 -9.84 56.39 0.14
CA VAL A 34 -10.09 57.46 -0.84
C VAL A 34 -11.49 57.26 -1.38
N ALA A 35 -12.38 58.21 -1.07
CA ALA A 35 -13.75 58.23 -1.57
C ALA A 35 -13.82 59.12 -2.83
N GLU A 36 -13.72 58.52 -4.01
CA GLU A 36 -13.98 59.23 -5.27
C GLU A 36 -15.48 59.22 -5.54
N SER A 37 -16.12 60.39 -5.43
CA SER A 37 -17.57 60.54 -5.58
C SER A 37 -17.98 60.70 -7.05
N LEU A 38 -18.87 59.83 -7.55
CA LEU A 38 -19.56 60.03 -8.83
C LEU A 38 -21.10 59.92 -8.69
N PRO A 39 -21.88 60.56 -9.58
CA PRO A 39 -23.28 60.89 -9.32
C PRO A 39 -24.27 59.75 -9.66
N PRO A 40 -25.56 59.86 -9.27
CA PRO A 40 -26.54 58.79 -9.48
C PRO A 40 -26.90 58.60 -10.97
N SER A 41 -26.98 57.34 -11.39
CA SER A 41 -27.45 56.94 -12.73
C SER A 41 -28.93 57.24 -12.91
N ALA A 42 -29.25 58.40 -13.52
CA ALA A 42 -30.57 58.72 -14.03
C ALA A 42 -30.59 58.61 -15.56
N ASN A 43 -31.44 57.71 -16.08
CA ASN A 43 -31.94 57.66 -17.46
C ASN A 43 -30.90 57.90 -18.59
N ALA A 44 -30.07 56.89 -18.86
CA ALA A 44 -29.56 56.66 -20.22
C ALA A 44 -30.49 55.65 -20.90
N MET A 45 -31.09 56.03 -22.04
CA MET A 45 -31.98 55.15 -22.81
C MET A 45 -31.16 54.10 -23.56
N ASP A 46 -31.68 52.88 -23.68
CA ASP A 46 -31.14 51.87 -24.60
C ASP A 46 -31.22 52.40 -26.04
N GLN A 47 -30.11 52.96 -26.53
CA GLN A 47 -29.83 53.06 -27.96
C GLN A 47 -29.45 51.65 -28.45
N ASN A 48 -30.43 50.75 -28.42
CA ASN A 48 -30.34 49.46 -29.11
C ASN A 48 -30.25 49.77 -30.61
N THR A 49 -29.04 49.68 -31.17
CA THR A 49 -28.81 49.89 -32.60
C THR A 49 -29.44 48.73 -33.38
N ASP A 50 -30.72 48.90 -33.68
CA ASP A 50 -31.54 47.93 -34.41
C ASP A 50 -30.99 47.72 -35.82
N LEU A 51 -30.15 46.68 -35.95
CA LEU A 51 -29.85 46.06 -37.22
C LEU A 51 -31.12 45.34 -37.67
N GLY A 52 -32.04 46.10 -38.27
CA GLY A 52 -33.43 45.76 -38.58
C GLY A 52 -33.62 44.48 -39.40
N ILE A 53 -33.39 43.35 -38.76
CA ILE A 53 -33.74 42.01 -39.19
C ILE A 53 -35.03 41.70 -38.43
N GLU A 54 -36.16 42.04 -39.05
CA GLU A 54 -37.49 41.77 -38.52
C GLU A 54 -37.68 40.24 -38.38
N LEU A 55 -37.35 39.71 -37.19
CA LEU A 55 -37.50 38.30 -36.89
C LEU A 55 -38.99 37.95 -36.93
N PRO A 56 -39.42 37.00 -37.78
CA PRO A 56 -40.84 36.70 -37.94
C PRO A 56 -41.43 36.23 -36.60
N PRO A 57 -42.62 36.72 -36.20
CA PRO A 57 -43.19 36.43 -34.89
C PRO A 57 -43.47 34.93 -34.75
N VAL A 58 -42.64 34.24 -33.97
CA VAL A 58 -42.81 32.82 -33.67
C VAL A 58 -43.97 32.62 -32.72
N ASP A 59 -44.87 31.70 -33.10
CA ASP A 59 -46.08 31.40 -32.36
C ASP A 59 -45.79 30.97 -30.91
N ALA A 60 -46.60 31.41 -29.94
CA ALA A 60 -46.42 31.11 -28.53
C ALA A 60 -46.42 29.60 -28.23
N SER A 61 -47.05 28.79 -29.08
CA SER A 61 -46.97 27.32 -29.05
C SER A 61 -45.55 26.78 -29.24
N VAL A 62 -44.70 27.45 -30.04
CA VAL A 62 -43.28 27.08 -30.26
C VAL A 62 -42.46 27.35 -29.00
N LEU A 63 -42.68 28.48 -28.32
CA LEU A 63 -42.04 28.79 -27.03
C LEU A 63 -42.47 27.81 -25.94
N GLN A 64 -43.73 27.36 -25.94
CA GLN A 64 -44.21 26.33 -25.01
C GLN A 64 -43.64 24.94 -25.33
N ALA A 65 -43.43 24.60 -26.61
CA ALA A 65 -42.72 23.38 -27.00
C ALA A 65 -41.26 23.40 -26.53
N ALA A 66 -40.53 24.49 -26.80
CA ALA A 66 -39.15 24.68 -26.37
C ALA A 66 -39.00 24.60 -24.84
N ASN A 67 -39.88 25.27 -24.08
CA ASN A 67 -39.87 25.20 -22.61
C ASN A 67 -40.25 23.81 -22.06
N ARG A 68 -41.14 23.06 -22.74
CA ARG A 68 -41.42 21.65 -22.38
C ARG A 68 -40.23 20.74 -22.66
N GLN A 69 -39.48 20.97 -23.74
CA GLN A 69 -38.25 20.22 -24.04
C GLN A 69 -37.11 20.58 -23.08
N ALA A 70 -36.98 21.85 -22.67
CA ALA A 70 -36.06 22.27 -21.60
C ALA A 70 -36.41 21.61 -20.25
N ALA A 71 -37.68 21.63 -19.85
CA ALA A 71 -38.15 20.97 -18.61
C ALA A 71 -37.91 19.45 -18.65
N ALA A 72 -38.19 18.79 -19.78
CA ALA A 72 -37.96 17.36 -19.96
C ALA A 72 -36.47 16.93 -19.95
N THR A 73 -35.54 17.87 -20.13
CA THR A 73 -34.08 17.60 -20.11
C THR A 73 -33.48 17.81 -18.70
N SER A 74 -34.29 18.15 -17.69
CA SER A 74 -33.80 18.50 -16.34
C SER A 74 -33.49 17.31 -15.41
N THR A 75 -33.36 16.10 -15.96
CA THR A 75 -32.94 14.89 -15.22
C THR A 75 -31.80 14.15 -15.93
N THR A 76 -30.72 14.87 -16.25
CA THR A 76 -29.54 14.33 -16.93
C THR A 76 -28.75 13.36 -16.05
N SER A 77 -29.20 12.11 -16.01
CA SER A 77 -28.39 10.98 -15.52
C SER A 77 -27.17 10.79 -16.42
N VAL A 78 -25.98 11.10 -15.91
CA VAL A 78 -24.72 10.95 -16.66
C VAL A 78 -24.32 9.48 -16.63
N ALA A 79 -24.68 8.73 -17.66
CA ALA A 79 -24.22 7.35 -17.84
C ALA A 79 -22.67 7.31 -17.91
N PRO A 80 -22.01 6.27 -17.35
CA PRO A 80 -20.57 6.11 -17.47
C PRO A 80 -20.15 6.05 -18.94
N GLN A 81 -19.17 6.85 -19.35
CA GLN A 81 -18.62 6.77 -20.70
C GLN A 81 -17.59 5.65 -20.77
N HIS A 82 -17.57 4.91 -21.88
CA HIS A 82 -16.56 3.89 -22.14
C HIS A 82 -15.77 4.29 -23.38
N ILE A 83 -14.46 4.48 -23.22
CA ILE A 83 -13.56 4.96 -24.29
C ILE A 83 -12.48 3.91 -24.54
N GLN A 84 -12.26 3.59 -25.82
CA GLN A 84 -11.10 2.81 -26.23
C GLN A 84 -9.92 3.76 -26.45
N VAL A 85 -8.83 3.51 -25.73
CA VAL A 85 -7.60 4.30 -25.74
C VAL A 85 -6.44 3.44 -26.21
N LYS A 86 -5.47 4.04 -26.90
CA LYS A 86 -4.28 3.35 -27.40
C LYS A 86 -3.00 3.91 -26.78
N PRO A 87 -2.05 3.08 -26.34
CA PRO A 87 -0.75 3.56 -25.86
C PRO A 87 -0.04 4.38 -26.94
N GLY A 88 0.59 5.49 -26.54
CA GLY A 88 1.28 6.41 -27.46
C GLY A 88 0.38 7.31 -28.33
N ILE A 89 -0.95 7.17 -28.27
CA ILE A 89 -1.90 8.14 -28.85
C ILE A 89 -2.47 8.99 -27.71
N ASN A 90 -2.51 10.31 -27.91
CA ASN A 90 -3.08 11.26 -26.95
C ASN A 90 -4.59 11.42 -27.18
N GLU A 91 -5.41 11.01 -26.20
CA GLU A 91 -6.87 11.06 -26.30
C GLU A 91 -7.47 12.26 -25.55
N LEU A 92 -8.42 12.95 -26.19
CA LEU A 92 -8.95 14.23 -25.72
C LEU A 92 -10.32 14.04 -25.04
N MET A 93 -10.37 14.24 -23.72
CA MET A 93 -11.49 13.80 -22.88
C MET A 93 -12.15 14.97 -22.15
N PRO A 94 -13.44 15.29 -22.38
CA PRO A 94 -14.13 16.34 -21.62
C PRO A 94 -14.39 15.90 -20.17
N ILE A 95 -13.99 16.71 -19.20
CA ILE A 95 -14.20 16.50 -17.75
C ILE A 95 -14.98 17.63 -17.11
N ALA A 96 -15.54 17.39 -15.92
CA ALA A 96 -16.20 18.40 -15.12
C ALA A 96 -15.20 19.29 -14.37
N VAL A 97 -15.25 20.60 -14.58
CA VAL A 97 -14.52 21.59 -13.76
C VAL A 97 -15.15 21.71 -12.36
N GLY A 98 -14.34 21.92 -11.33
CA GLY A 98 -14.79 22.07 -9.94
C GLY A 98 -15.35 20.79 -9.29
N HIS A 99 -15.26 19.65 -9.97
CA HIS A 99 -15.80 18.37 -9.52
C HIS A 99 -14.74 17.26 -9.59
N LEU A 100 -14.94 16.20 -8.80
CA LEU A 100 -14.13 14.99 -8.89
C LEU A 100 -14.61 14.13 -10.06
N ASN A 101 -13.70 13.83 -10.99
CA ASN A 101 -13.94 12.94 -12.12
C ASN A 101 -13.30 11.58 -11.84
N ARG A 102 -14.00 10.49 -12.15
CA ARG A 102 -13.56 9.11 -11.89
C ARG A 102 -13.12 8.44 -13.19
N LEU A 103 -11.82 8.25 -13.36
CA LEU A 103 -11.22 7.47 -14.44
C LEU A 103 -11.02 6.02 -13.95
N VAL A 104 -11.74 5.07 -14.54
CA VAL A 104 -11.53 3.63 -14.30
C VAL A 104 -10.53 3.14 -15.35
N THR A 105 -9.34 2.75 -14.91
CA THR A 105 -8.22 2.39 -15.80
C THR A 105 -8.18 0.88 -16.08
N PRO A 106 -7.52 0.43 -17.17
CA PRO A 106 -7.31 -0.99 -17.45
C PRO A 106 -6.13 -1.59 -16.64
N PHE A 107 -5.50 -0.82 -15.74
CA PHE A 107 -4.33 -1.24 -14.96
C PHE A 107 -4.72 -1.48 -13.51
N GLU A 108 -4.22 -2.56 -12.88
CA GLU A 108 -4.51 -2.83 -11.46
C GLU A 108 -3.86 -1.80 -10.51
N HIS A 109 -2.67 -1.29 -10.87
CA HIS A 109 -1.91 -0.30 -10.10
C HIS A 109 -1.49 0.89 -11.00
N PRO A 110 -2.41 1.82 -11.32
CA PRO A 110 -2.13 2.95 -12.21
C PRO A 110 -1.33 4.04 -11.49
N VAL A 111 -0.11 4.32 -11.98
CA VAL A 111 0.66 5.50 -11.60
C VAL A 111 0.30 6.65 -12.54
N VAL A 112 0.22 7.87 -12.01
CA VAL A 112 -0.19 9.07 -12.76
C VAL A 112 0.96 10.07 -12.77
N THR A 113 1.34 10.54 -13.96
CA THR A 113 2.36 11.55 -14.15
C THR A 113 1.77 12.74 -14.91
N THR A 114 1.80 13.93 -14.29
CA THR A 114 1.28 15.18 -14.87
C THR A 114 2.17 16.35 -14.48
N THR A 115 2.18 17.38 -15.31
CA THR A 115 2.80 18.70 -15.04
C THR A 115 1.77 19.83 -15.01
N SER A 116 0.48 19.51 -15.14
CA SER A 116 -0.63 20.46 -15.08
C SER A 116 -1.07 20.73 -13.63
N GLN A 117 -1.71 21.88 -13.40
CA GLN A 117 -2.22 22.31 -12.09
C GLN A 117 -3.52 21.58 -11.68
N ALA A 118 -3.50 20.25 -11.68
CA ALA A 118 -4.64 19.40 -11.35
C ALA A 118 -4.38 18.54 -10.12
N THR A 119 -5.42 18.32 -9.31
CA THR A 119 -5.36 17.38 -8.19
C THR A 119 -5.67 15.97 -8.68
N THR A 120 -4.78 15.03 -8.43
CA THR A 120 -4.90 13.62 -8.85
C THR A 120 -4.73 12.68 -7.66
N SER A 121 -5.55 11.62 -7.57
CA SER A 121 -5.47 10.63 -6.49
C SER A 121 -5.83 9.22 -6.99
N THR A 122 -4.96 8.24 -6.76
CA THR A 122 -5.18 6.83 -7.14
C THR A 122 -5.75 6.02 -5.98
N LYS A 123 -6.71 5.14 -6.26
CA LYS A 123 -7.22 4.12 -5.32
C LYS A 123 -7.49 2.81 -6.04
N GLY A 124 -6.50 1.92 -6.05
CA GLY A 124 -6.49 0.74 -6.94
C GLY A 124 -6.56 1.18 -8.40
N LYS A 125 -7.24 0.42 -9.27
CA LYS A 125 -7.43 0.75 -10.70
C LYS A 125 -8.21 2.04 -11.02
N ILE A 126 -8.55 2.85 -10.02
CA ILE A 126 -9.33 4.08 -10.16
C ILE A 126 -8.41 5.27 -9.94
N VAL A 127 -8.38 6.18 -10.92
CA VAL A 127 -7.74 7.49 -10.81
C VAL A 127 -8.83 8.55 -10.67
N TYR A 128 -8.77 9.34 -9.62
CA TYR A 128 -9.63 10.50 -9.41
C TYR A 128 -8.89 11.78 -9.83
N VAL A 129 -9.55 12.66 -10.59
CA VAL A 129 -8.97 13.94 -11.05
C VAL A 129 -9.96 15.09 -10.84
N ALA A 130 -9.49 16.18 -10.25
CA ALA A 130 -10.22 17.44 -10.16
C ALA A 130 -9.33 18.64 -10.51
N THR A 131 -9.89 19.59 -11.24
CA THR A 131 -9.28 20.89 -11.57
C THR A 131 -10.23 22.02 -11.17
N ALA A 132 -9.65 23.16 -10.82
CA ALA A 132 -10.37 24.38 -10.42
C ALA A 132 -10.68 25.31 -11.61
N ASP A 133 -9.99 25.15 -12.74
CA ASP A 133 -10.07 26.05 -13.90
C ASP A 133 -10.39 25.30 -15.22
N GLU A 134 -10.49 26.08 -16.30
CA GLU A 134 -10.80 25.60 -17.65
C GLU A 134 -9.54 25.28 -18.49
N THR A 135 -8.36 25.15 -17.86
CA THR A 135 -7.10 24.83 -18.57
C THR A 135 -6.99 23.33 -18.90
N PRO A 136 -6.50 22.95 -20.10
CA PRO A 136 -6.30 21.54 -20.43
C PRO A 136 -5.27 20.85 -19.52
N VAL A 137 -5.66 19.72 -18.94
CA VAL A 137 -4.84 18.92 -18.03
C VAL A 137 -4.25 17.74 -18.79
N THR A 138 -2.94 17.72 -19.00
CA THR A 138 -2.24 16.60 -19.65
C THR A 138 -1.70 15.64 -18.61
N LEU A 139 -1.97 14.34 -18.78
CA LEU A 139 -1.44 13.31 -17.89
C LEU A 139 -1.12 12.02 -18.63
N TYR A 140 -0.14 11.30 -18.10
CA TYR A 140 0.17 9.93 -18.47
C TYR A 140 -0.28 8.98 -17.37
N ILE A 141 -0.81 7.81 -17.74
CA ILE A 141 -1.09 6.71 -16.82
C ILE A 141 -0.27 5.49 -17.23
N THR A 142 0.49 4.91 -16.29
CA THR A 142 1.33 3.70 -16.49
C THR A 142 0.91 2.57 -15.54
N PRO A 143 1.14 1.29 -15.91
CA PRO A 143 0.96 0.14 -15.03
C PRO A 143 2.16 -0.01 -14.08
N GLY A 144 2.08 0.62 -12.89
CA GLY A 144 3.19 0.68 -11.95
C GLY A 144 4.39 1.43 -12.53
N ASP A 145 5.59 0.93 -12.22
CA ASP A 145 6.87 1.49 -12.66
C ASP A 145 7.22 1.16 -14.12
N ASN A 146 6.42 0.34 -14.82
CA ASN A 146 6.66 0.01 -16.22
C ASN A 146 6.22 1.19 -17.12
N GLN A 147 7.18 1.77 -17.84
CA GLN A 147 6.94 2.92 -18.74
C GLN A 147 6.77 2.51 -20.22
N ASP A 148 6.85 1.22 -20.55
CA ASP A 148 6.71 0.72 -21.93
C ASP A 148 5.28 0.85 -22.47
N ILE A 149 4.29 0.88 -21.57
CA ILE A 149 2.88 1.15 -21.88
C ILE A 149 2.41 2.36 -21.07
N ALA A 150 2.21 3.49 -21.76
CA ALA A 150 1.62 4.70 -21.18
C ALA A 150 0.36 5.13 -21.97
N LEU A 151 -0.73 5.39 -21.25
CA LEU A 151 -1.91 6.08 -21.79
C LEU A 151 -1.65 7.58 -21.73
N SER A 152 -1.67 8.26 -22.87
CA SER A 152 -1.55 9.73 -22.94
C SER A 152 -2.95 10.33 -23.02
N LEU A 153 -3.33 11.17 -22.05
CA LEU A 153 -4.67 11.74 -21.95
C LEU A 153 -4.58 13.27 -21.81
N THR A 154 -5.41 13.98 -22.56
CA THR A 154 -5.62 15.43 -22.42
C THR A 154 -7.05 15.69 -21.97
N LEU A 155 -7.22 16.02 -20.69
CA LEU A 155 -8.52 16.31 -20.11
C LEU A 155 -8.89 17.77 -20.40
N ILE A 156 -10.06 17.99 -20.98
CA ILE A 156 -10.59 19.32 -21.32
C ILE A 156 -11.68 19.68 -20.30
N PRO A 157 -11.46 20.62 -19.37
CA PRO A 157 -12.46 20.95 -18.38
C PRO A 157 -13.61 21.73 -18.99
N LYS A 158 -14.85 21.39 -18.61
CA LYS A 158 -16.07 22.06 -19.04
C LYS A 158 -17.05 22.15 -17.86
N ARG A 159 -17.99 23.10 -17.96
CA ARG A 159 -19.10 23.26 -17.01
C ARG A 159 -20.17 22.20 -17.25
N ILE A 160 -19.83 20.96 -16.93
CA ILE A 160 -20.66 19.75 -17.05
C ILE A 160 -20.68 19.02 -15.70
N PRO A 161 -21.74 18.27 -15.36
CA PRO A 161 -21.80 17.45 -14.16
C PRO A 161 -20.65 16.43 -14.07
N ALA A 162 -20.30 16.04 -12.85
CA ALA A 162 -19.25 15.06 -12.52
C ALA A 162 -19.37 13.77 -13.35
N ARG A 163 -18.22 13.20 -13.76
CA ARG A 163 -18.15 12.14 -14.76
C ARG A 163 -17.47 10.88 -14.25
N GLU A 164 -17.99 9.74 -14.67
CA GLU A 164 -17.29 8.46 -14.64
C GLU A 164 -16.92 8.06 -16.08
N ILE A 165 -15.66 7.69 -16.30
CA ILE A 165 -15.14 7.30 -17.60
C ILE A 165 -14.29 6.04 -17.45
N HIS A 166 -14.65 5.00 -18.19
CA HIS A 166 -13.96 3.72 -18.26
C HIS A 166 -13.01 3.73 -19.46
N LEU A 167 -11.73 3.51 -19.18
CA LEU A 167 -10.67 3.42 -20.16
C LEU A 167 -10.44 1.94 -20.49
N SER A 168 -10.48 1.61 -21.78
CA SER A 168 -10.27 0.26 -22.30
C SER A 168 -9.17 0.26 -23.36
N LEU A 169 -8.36 -0.78 -23.41
CA LEU A 169 -7.37 -0.94 -24.48
C LEU A 169 -8.01 -1.59 -25.71
N ASP A 170 -7.46 -1.29 -26.89
CA ASP A 170 -7.70 -2.12 -28.08
C ASP A 170 -7.15 -3.55 -27.89
N GLN A 171 -7.57 -4.49 -28.74
CA GLN A 171 -7.23 -5.90 -28.57
C GLN A 171 -5.72 -6.21 -28.63
N ASP A 172 -4.92 -5.45 -29.39
CA ASP A 172 -3.49 -5.73 -29.55
C ASP A 172 -2.68 -5.07 -28.43
N SER A 173 -3.04 -3.85 -28.05
CA SER A 173 -2.55 -3.23 -26.81
C SER A 173 -2.90 -4.05 -25.58
N TYR A 174 -4.09 -4.67 -25.53
CA TYR A 174 -4.49 -5.58 -24.44
C TYR A 174 -3.68 -6.89 -24.46
N LYS A 175 -3.34 -7.44 -25.64
CA LYS A 175 -2.41 -8.60 -25.77
C LYS A 175 -0.99 -8.25 -25.30
N LEU A 176 -0.51 -7.03 -25.56
CA LEU A 176 0.79 -6.56 -25.06
C LEU A 176 0.77 -6.34 -23.54
N LEU A 177 -0.25 -5.63 -23.03
CA LEU A 177 -0.41 -5.43 -21.59
C LEU A 177 -0.53 -6.78 -20.86
N SER A 178 -1.37 -7.70 -21.32
CA SER A 178 -1.52 -9.03 -20.69
C SER A 178 -0.27 -9.89 -20.77
N LYS A 179 0.62 -9.71 -21.75
CA LYS A 179 1.95 -10.35 -21.77
C LYS A 179 2.88 -9.74 -20.72
N LEU A 180 2.99 -8.42 -20.66
CA LEU A 180 3.82 -7.72 -19.66
C LEU A 180 3.32 -7.98 -18.24
N GLN A 181 2.00 -7.89 -18.02
CA GLN A 181 1.34 -8.30 -16.79
C GLN A 181 1.49 -9.80 -16.54
N SER A 182 1.56 -10.69 -17.54
CA SER A 182 1.88 -12.11 -17.28
C SER A 182 3.30 -12.27 -16.73
N SER A 183 4.24 -11.42 -17.15
CA SER A 183 5.60 -11.36 -16.60
C SER A 183 5.68 -10.71 -15.21
N SER A 184 4.62 -10.05 -14.72
CA SER A 184 4.48 -9.57 -13.33
C SER A 184 3.44 -10.34 -12.50
N ASN A 185 2.62 -11.19 -13.12
CA ASN A 185 1.64 -12.06 -12.45
C ASN A 185 2.30 -13.35 -11.92
N THR A 186 3.55 -13.58 -12.30
CA THR A 186 4.53 -14.29 -11.47
C THR A 186 4.50 -13.75 -10.05
N SER A 187 4.72 -12.44 -9.83
CA SER A 187 4.69 -11.82 -8.50
C SER A 187 3.36 -12.01 -7.76
N GLY A 188 2.23 -11.98 -8.47
CA GLY A 188 0.91 -12.26 -7.89
C GLY A 188 0.77 -13.71 -7.40
N LYS A 189 0.99 -14.69 -8.29
CA LYS A 189 0.84 -16.12 -7.95
C LYS A 189 1.93 -16.63 -7.00
N ILE A 190 3.16 -16.14 -7.14
CA ILE A 190 4.24 -16.39 -6.17
C ILE A 190 3.86 -15.74 -4.84
N GLY A 191 3.28 -14.54 -4.83
CA GLY A 191 2.75 -13.91 -3.62
C GLY A 191 1.72 -14.76 -2.90
N ASP A 192 0.73 -15.30 -3.60
CA ASP A 192 -0.28 -16.20 -3.03
C ASP A 192 0.32 -17.52 -2.55
N GLN A 193 1.21 -18.15 -3.33
CA GLN A 193 1.88 -19.40 -2.99
C GLN A 193 2.84 -19.24 -1.80
N GLN A 194 3.59 -18.14 -1.74
CA GLN A 194 4.50 -17.80 -0.64
C GLN A 194 3.72 -17.48 0.64
N GLN A 195 2.58 -16.79 0.53
CA GLN A 195 1.68 -16.58 1.67
C GLN A 195 1.10 -17.91 2.19
N ALA A 196 0.66 -18.80 1.29
CA ALA A 196 0.19 -20.14 1.66
C ALA A 196 1.29 -20.98 2.34
N TYR A 197 2.52 -20.94 1.82
CA TYR A 197 3.69 -21.61 2.40
C TYR A 197 4.06 -21.06 3.79
N ILE A 198 4.06 -19.74 3.96
CA ILE A 198 4.25 -19.08 5.27
C ILE A 198 3.13 -19.47 6.25
N ALA A 199 1.88 -19.58 5.78
CA ALA A 199 0.76 -20.04 6.61
C ALA A 199 0.89 -21.52 7.02
N GLN A 200 1.38 -22.38 6.12
CA GLN A 200 1.68 -23.79 6.40
C GLN A 200 2.73 -23.92 7.51
N ILE A 201 3.87 -23.24 7.39
CA ILE A 201 4.93 -23.26 8.42
C ILE A 201 4.43 -22.68 9.75
N LYS A 202 3.62 -21.63 9.73
CA LYS A 202 2.99 -21.08 10.95
C LYS A 202 2.02 -22.06 11.62
N SER A 203 1.27 -22.86 10.86
CA SER A 203 0.44 -23.93 11.42
C SER A 203 1.30 -25.04 12.03
N LEU A 204 2.38 -25.41 11.35
CA LEU A 204 3.34 -26.43 11.78
C LEU A 204 3.95 -26.11 13.15
N PHE A 205 4.50 -24.91 13.31
CA PHE A 205 5.04 -24.43 14.59
C PHE A 205 3.96 -24.25 15.67
N ARG A 206 2.72 -23.92 15.28
CA ARG A 206 1.60 -23.85 16.23
C ARG A 206 1.23 -25.23 16.78
N ASP A 207 1.22 -26.28 15.95
CA ASP A 207 0.93 -27.63 16.43
C ASP A 207 2.06 -28.17 17.31
N LEU A 208 3.33 -27.86 17.01
CA LEU A 208 4.47 -28.13 17.90
C LEU A 208 4.33 -27.43 19.26
N GLY A 209 4.03 -26.13 19.28
CA GLY A 209 3.78 -25.37 20.51
C GLY A 209 2.53 -25.82 21.30
N LEU A 210 1.68 -26.64 20.69
CA LEU A 210 0.55 -27.34 21.32
C LEU A 210 0.87 -28.82 21.64
N GLN A 211 2.15 -29.22 21.58
CA GLN A 211 2.67 -30.56 21.85
C GLN A 211 2.04 -31.66 20.97
N LYS A 212 1.80 -31.36 19.69
CA LYS A 212 1.30 -32.30 18.69
C LYS A 212 2.33 -32.55 17.60
N THR A 213 2.45 -33.81 17.19
CA THR A 213 3.14 -34.17 15.93
C THR A 213 2.25 -33.80 14.73
N PRO A 214 2.69 -32.94 13.81
CA PRO A 214 1.89 -32.57 12.64
C PRO A 214 1.72 -33.75 11.65
N PRO A 215 0.62 -33.79 10.88
CA PRO A 215 0.38 -34.88 9.94
C PRO A 215 1.45 -34.91 8.83
N GLY A 216 1.95 -36.11 8.52
CA GLY A 216 3.01 -36.30 7.51
C GLY A 216 4.44 -36.12 8.04
N PHE A 217 4.63 -35.87 9.34
CA PHE A 217 5.95 -35.82 9.98
C PHE A 217 6.19 -37.05 10.87
N SER A 218 7.41 -37.59 10.80
CA SER A 218 7.90 -38.64 11.69
C SER A 218 8.80 -38.03 12.76
N LEU A 219 8.57 -38.36 14.04
CA LEU A 219 9.41 -37.91 15.15
C LEU A 219 10.55 -38.91 15.39
N ARG A 220 11.79 -38.42 15.42
CA ARG A 220 12.99 -39.21 15.73
C ARG A 220 14.03 -38.41 16.55
N ASP A 221 15.03 -39.11 17.06
CA ASP A 221 16.21 -38.47 17.66
C ASP A 221 17.09 -37.78 16.59
N PRO A 222 17.88 -36.75 16.98
CA PRO A 222 18.83 -36.10 16.09
C PRO A 222 20.04 -36.99 15.75
N SER A 223 20.37 -37.03 14.47
CA SER A 223 21.53 -37.71 13.89
C SER A 223 22.83 -36.92 14.13
N GLN A 224 23.97 -37.58 13.87
CA GLN A 224 25.30 -36.95 13.94
C GLN A 224 25.42 -35.84 12.89
N GLY A 225 25.21 -34.59 13.32
CA GLY A 225 25.23 -33.39 12.47
C GLY A 225 23.98 -32.51 12.61
N GLU A 226 22.86 -33.06 13.07
CA GLU A 226 21.56 -32.35 13.18
C GLU A 226 21.49 -31.51 14.48
N GLN A 227 22.32 -30.48 14.55
CA GLN A 227 22.43 -29.59 15.72
C GLN A 227 21.98 -28.15 15.41
N ILE A 228 21.11 -27.59 16.25
CA ILE A 228 20.74 -26.18 16.20
C ILE A 228 21.94 -25.36 16.68
N GLN A 229 22.49 -24.55 15.78
CA GLN A 229 23.54 -23.58 16.03
C GLN A 229 22.93 -22.19 15.86
N CYS A 230 23.22 -21.26 16.77
CA CYS A 230 22.76 -19.87 16.67
C CYS A 230 23.80 -18.91 17.26
N LEU A 231 24.04 -17.78 16.59
CA LEU A 231 25.07 -16.81 16.94
C LEU A 231 24.57 -15.81 18.02
N GLN A 232 24.24 -16.29 19.22
CA GLN A 232 23.80 -15.43 20.32
C GLN A 232 24.53 -15.68 21.65
N ASP A 233 25.21 -14.64 22.14
CA ASP A 233 25.92 -14.64 23.43
C ASP A 233 24.99 -15.00 24.61
N ARG A 234 25.52 -15.84 25.51
CA ARG A 234 24.86 -16.29 26.76
C ARG A 234 23.60 -17.13 26.54
N VAL A 235 23.38 -17.68 25.34
CA VAL A 235 22.42 -18.75 25.11
C VAL A 235 23.16 -20.09 25.01
N GLN A 236 22.74 -21.10 25.77
CA GLN A 236 23.09 -22.49 25.51
C GLN A 236 21.92 -23.16 24.82
N ILE A 237 22.16 -23.78 23.66
CA ILE A 237 21.15 -24.51 22.89
C ILE A 237 21.50 -26.00 22.89
N LYS A 238 20.47 -26.86 22.92
CA LYS A 238 20.59 -28.31 22.73
C LYS A 238 19.43 -28.82 21.88
N THR A 239 19.69 -29.37 20.70
CA THR A 239 18.68 -30.17 19.97
C THR A 239 18.33 -31.40 20.80
N GLY A 240 17.04 -31.72 20.87
CA GLY A 240 16.53 -32.92 21.54
C GLY A 240 15.68 -33.82 20.66
N GLN A 241 15.07 -33.30 19.59
CA GLN A 241 14.22 -34.07 18.67
C GLN A 241 14.34 -33.55 17.24
N VAL A 242 13.96 -34.39 16.28
CA VAL A 242 13.80 -34.04 14.87
C VAL A 242 12.45 -34.53 14.37
N LEU A 243 11.72 -33.67 13.66
CA LEU A 243 10.56 -34.05 12.88
C LEU A 243 10.92 -34.05 11.39
N GLU A 244 10.83 -35.20 10.76
CA GLU A 244 11.16 -35.42 9.36
C GLU A 244 9.88 -35.50 8.51
N GLY A 245 9.75 -34.59 7.54
CA GLY A 245 8.63 -34.50 6.61
C GLY A 245 8.98 -35.04 5.22
N HIS A 246 8.51 -34.37 4.17
CA HIS A 246 8.81 -34.74 2.77
C HIS A 246 9.89 -33.87 2.11
N ASP A 247 9.82 -32.55 2.29
CA ASP A 247 10.79 -31.56 1.79
C ASP A 247 11.34 -30.67 2.93
N LEU A 248 11.00 -31.00 4.17
CA LEU A 248 11.15 -30.16 5.35
C LEU A 248 11.55 -30.99 6.56
N LEU A 249 12.56 -30.52 7.28
CA LEU A 249 13.02 -31.11 8.53
C LEU A 249 12.94 -30.04 9.63
N ILE A 250 12.37 -30.42 10.78
CA ILE A 250 12.23 -29.52 11.94
C ILE A 250 13.13 -30.00 13.06
N LEU A 251 14.15 -29.22 13.40
CA LEU A 251 14.93 -29.42 14.61
C LEU A 251 14.16 -28.81 15.79
N VAL A 252 13.99 -29.58 16.86
CA VAL A 252 13.43 -29.09 18.13
C VAL A 252 14.53 -29.15 19.18
N GLY A 253 14.78 -28.01 19.83
CA GLY A 253 15.77 -27.90 20.90
C GLY A 253 15.30 -27.05 22.07
N VAL A 254 16.13 -27.01 23.11
CA VAL A 254 15.94 -26.13 24.27
C VAL A 254 17.02 -25.06 24.25
N ALA A 255 16.61 -23.80 24.19
CA ALA A 255 17.48 -22.63 24.37
C ALA A 255 17.39 -22.15 25.82
N ARG A 256 18.54 -21.87 26.45
CA ARG A 256 18.68 -21.50 27.87
C ARG A 256 19.57 -20.28 28.06
N ASN A 257 19.10 -19.28 28.80
CA ASN A 257 19.92 -18.13 29.18
C ASN A 257 20.91 -18.51 30.30
N THR A 258 22.20 -18.47 30.01
CA THR A 258 23.30 -18.72 30.96
C THR A 258 23.83 -17.44 31.62
N GLY A 259 23.32 -16.27 31.21
CA GLY A 259 23.66 -14.96 31.76
C GLY A 259 22.94 -14.62 33.07
N LEU A 260 23.45 -13.60 33.76
CA LEU A 260 22.91 -13.08 35.03
C LEU A 260 21.81 -12.02 34.86
N LYS A 261 21.42 -11.70 33.61
CA LYS A 261 20.42 -10.69 33.26
C LYS A 261 19.38 -11.30 32.32
N PRO A 262 18.14 -10.78 32.30
CA PRO A 262 17.17 -11.12 31.26
C PRO A 262 17.76 -10.92 29.86
N LEU A 263 17.42 -11.83 28.94
CA LEU A 263 17.90 -11.84 27.56
C LEU A 263 16.72 -12.12 26.65
N GLU A 264 16.50 -11.24 25.67
CA GLU A 264 15.61 -11.51 24.55
C GLU A 264 16.34 -12.41 23.55
N PHE A 265 15.75 -13.56 23.23
CA PHE A 265 16.25 -14.46 22.19
C PHE A 265 16.03 -13.83 20.81
N ASP A 266 17.03 -13.89 19.94
CA ASP A 266 16.94 -13.37 18.58
C ASP A 266 16.93 -14.54 17.58
N GLU A 267 15.74 -14.90 17.08
CA GLU A 267 15.55 -16.01 16.14
C GLU A 267 16.44 -15.89 14.89
N ARG A 268 16.81 -14.67 14.49
CA ARG A 268 17.65 -14.41 13.30
C ARG A 268 19.07 -14.94 13.49
N SER A 269 19.54 -15.08 14.74
CA SER A 269 20.87 -15.59 15.06
C SER A 269 21.09 -17.05 14.60
N CYS A 270 20.02 -17.81 14.42
CA CYS A 270 20.04 -19.19 13.90
C CYS A 270 20.05 -19.27 12.36
N ALA A 271 19.73 -18.18 11.65
CA ALA A 271 19.54 -18.21 10.20
C ALA A 271 20.85 -18.09 9.38
N THR A 272 21.99 -17.89 10.03
CA THR A 272 23.32 -17.69 9.39
C THR A 272 24.26 -18.89 9.60
N THR A 273 23.80 -19.93 10.31
CA THR A 273 24.64 -20.99 10.88
C THR A 273 24.32 -22.39 10.39
N GLN A 274 23.26 -22.53 9.59
CA GLN A 274 22.82 -23.76 8.95
C GLN A 274 22.40 -23.43 7.52
N ASP A 275 22.62 -24.35 6.59
CA ASP A 275 22.14 -24.20 5.21
C ASP A 275 20.61 -24.32 5.15
N GLU A 276 20.00 -23.50 4.31
CA GLU A 276 18.56 -23.50 4.00
C GLU A 276 17.57 -23.44 5.19
N VAL A 277 17.87 -22.63 6.22
CA VAL A 277 16.88 -22.29 7.27
C VAL A 277 15.70 -21.52 6.67
N LEU A 278 14.49 -22.03 6.90
CA LEU A 278 13.23 -21.49 6.36
C LEU A 278 12.45 -20.69 7.40
N ALA A 279 12.46 -21.13 8.66
CA ALA A 279 11.82 -20.44 9.78
C ALA A 279 12.41 -20.85 11.13
N VAL A 280 12.30 -19.95 12.11
CA VAL A 280 12.74 -20.14 13.49
C VAL A 280 11.67 -19.55 14.41
N ALA A 281 11.38 -20.18 15.55
CA ALA A 281 10.49 -19.66 16.58
C ALA A 281 10.85 -20.15 17.99
N ALA A 282 10.82 -19.25 18.98
CA ALA A 282 10.93 -19.59 20.40
C ALA A 282 9.56 -19.68 21.09
N TRP A 283 9.33 -20.70 21.93
CA TRP A 283 8.07 -20.93 22.62
C TRP A 283 8.27 -21.67 23.96
N PRO A 284 7.61 -21.29 25.07
CA PRO A 284 6.57 -20.27 25.21
C PRO A 284 7.10 -18.87 25.52
N LYS A 285 8.42 -18.65 25.52
CA LYS A 285 9.04 -17.36 25.87
C LYS A 285 10.13 -16.95 24.88
N VAL A 286 10.12 -15.67 24.49
CA VAL A 286 11.20 -15.02 23.73
C VAL A 286 12.18 -14.31 24.70
N VAL A 287 11.66 -13.67 25.76
CA VAL A 287 12.48 -13.09 26.83
C VAL A 287 12.71 -14.11 27.95
N LEU A 288 13.97 -14.41 28.23
CA LEU A 288 14.41 -15.43 29.19
C LEU A 288 15.10 -14.78 30.40
N GLY A 289 14.60 -15.03 31.61
CA GLY A 289 15.31 -14.73 32.85
C GLY A 289 16.63 -15.50 33.03
N GLN A 290 17.39 -15.21 34.09
CA GLN A 290 18.59 -15.97 34.43
C GLN A 290 18.23 -17.46 34.60
N ASN A 291 18.98 -18.36 33.95
CA ASN A 291 18.74 -19.82 33.97
C ASN A 291 17.35 -20.25 33.44
N GLU A 292 16.59 -19.36 32.81
CA GLU A 292 15.33 -19.71 32.16
C GLU A 292 15.60 -20.39 30.81
N SER A 293 14.63 -21.22 30.39
CA SER A 293 14.69 -22.00 29.15
C SER A 293 13.38 -21.89 28.37
N THR A 294 13.48 -22.06 27.05
CA THR A 294 12.36 -22.07 26.09
C THR A 294 12.63 -23.15 25.04
N GLU A 295 11.58 -23.69 24.44
CA GLU A 295 11.72 -24.55 23.25
C GLU A 295 12.01 -23.68 22.03
N LEU A 296 12.78 -24.23 21.11
CA LEU A 296 13.23 -23.58 19.88
C LEU A 296 12.95 -24.53 18.72
N TYR A 297 12.08 -24.09 17.81
CA TYR A 297 11.73 -24.82 16.59
C TYR A 297 12.48 -24.17 15.42
N VAL A 298 13.28 -24.96 14.70
CA VAL A 298 14.01 -24.52 13.51
C VAL A 298 13.62 -25.41 12.34
N ALA A 299 12.94 -24.84 11.34
CA ALA A 299 12.59 -25.52 10.11
C ALA A 299 13.68 -25.27 9.07
N VAL A 300 14.30 -26.33 8.57
CA VAL A 300 15.28 -26.32 7.48
C VAL A 300 14.72 -27.06 6.28
N ARG A 301 15.11 -26.66 5.06
CA ARG A 301 14.80 -27.42 3.86
C ARG A 301 15.54 -28.75 3.91
N GLN A 302 14.86 -29.85 3.57
CA GLN A 302 15.54 -31.11 3.30
C GLN A 302 16.07 -31.06 1.86
N ALA A 303 17.39 -31.00 1.71
CA ALA A 303 18.01 -31.19 0.40
C ALA A 303 17.62 -32.58 -0.14
N PRO A 304 17.25 -32.71 -1.42
CA PRO A 304 16.83 -34.00 -1.97
C PRO A 304 18.01 -34.97 -1.98
N ASP A 305 17.83 -36.14 -1.34
CA ASP A 305 18.87 -37.16 -1.23
C ASP A 305 19.42 -37.55 -2.62
N ALA A 306 20.70 -37.24 -2.84
CA ALA A 306 21.39 -37.57 -4.09
C ALA A 306 21.44 -39.09 -4.34
N SER A 307 21.31 -39.90 -3.28
CA SER A 307 21.01 -41.32 -3.35
C SER A 307 19.54 -41.55 -3.73
N SER A 308 19.20 -41.31 -5.01
CA SER A 308 17.97 -41.86 -5.58
C SER A 308 17.99 -43.38 -5.43
N ALA A 309 17.20 -43.91 -4.48
CA ALA A 309 17.18 -45.33 -4.18
C ALA A 309 16.70 -46.11 -5.41
N LEU A 310 17.64 -46.78 -6.09
CA LEU A 310 17.36 -47.46 -7.35
C LEU A 310 16.29 -48.53 -7.13
N ARG A 311 15.08 -48.25 -7.63
CA ARG A 311 13.93 -49.16 -7.52
C ARG A 311 14.33 -50.54 -8.05
N PRO A 312 14.26 -51.62 -7.23
CA PRO A 312 14.58 -52.95 -7.70
C PRO A 312 13.63 -53.36 -8.83
N SER A 313 14.20 -53.86 -9.93
CA SER A 313 13.44 -54.25 -11.11
C SER A 313 12.75 -55.59 -10.89
N LEU A 314 11.41 -55.59 -10.97
CA LEU A 314 10.60 -56.81 -10.92
C LEU A 314 10.87 -57.76 -12.10
N LEU A 315 11.53 -57.29 -13.16
CA LEU A 315 11.84 -58.10 -14.35
C LEU A 315 12.99 -59.11 -14.12
N ASN A 316 13.81 -58.90 -13.07
CA ASN A 316 14.98 -59.76 -12.79
C ASN A 316 14.73 -60.79 -11.66
N GLY A 317 13.50 -60.88 -11.14
CA GLY A 317 12.97 -62.13 -10.57
C GLY A 317 13.74 -62.83 -9.45
N SER A 318 14.34 -62.11 -8.49
CA SER A 318 14.95 -62.72 -7.29
C SER A 318 14.40 -62.13 -5.99
N GLN A 319 13.28 -62.66 -5.52
CA GLN A 319 12.88 -62.59 -4.10
C GLN A 319 13.55 -63.74 -3.32
N PRO A 320 13.73 -63.60 -1.98
CA PRO A 320 14.46 -64.56 -1.15
C PRO A 320 13.71 -65.88 -0.93
#